data_AF-V6I5E9-F1
#
_entry.id   AF-V6I5E9-F1
#
_cell.length_a   1.000
_cell.length_b   1.000
_cell.length_c   1.000
_cell.angle_alpha   90.00
_cell.angle_beta   90.00
_cell.angle_gamma   90.00
#
_symmetry.space_group_name_H-M   'P 1'
#
loop_
_entity.id
_entity.type
_entity.pdbx_description
1 polymer ?
#
loop_
_entity_poly.entity_id
_entity_poly.type
_entity_poly.pdbx_seq_one_letter_code
_entity_poly.pdbx_strand_id
1 'polypeptide(L)'
;MEKFERLQEACNTLKINRKGLADILRIHPSNASRLLNGETEFTWTYAELFQMKTKVSAVWIMEGKGEFWFEEEPGNDKEKLIIRNILKIPGLAEVMDKFIKIHQEDQKMIIGIINRIYKLSESKFKK
;
A
#
# COMPACT_ATOMS: atom_id res chain seq x y z
N MET A 1 12.84 4.03 16.16
CA MET A 1 12.94 4.38 14.73
C MET A 1 12.86 5.89 14.62
N GLU A 2 13.75 6.50 13.86
CA GLU A 2 13.80 7.94 13.58
C GLU A 2 12.85 8.33 12.44
N LYS A 3 12.61 9.64 12.23
CA LYS A 3 11.70 10.13 11.16
C LYS A 3 12.16 9.67 9.76
N PHE A 4 13.46 9.77 9.49
CA PHE A 4 14.01 9.41 8.18
C PHE A 4 13.92 7.90 7.92
N GLU A 5 14.10 7.07 8.94
CA GLU A 5 13.96 5.60 8.84
C GLU A 5 12.51 5.23 8.51
N ARG A 6 11.52 5.89 9.12
CA ARG A 6 10.11 5.71 8.77
C ARG A 6 9.79 6.15 7.34
N LEU A 7 10.37 7.27 6.90
CA LEU A 7 10.24 7.72 5.51
C LEU A 7 10.86 6.72 4.53
N GLN A 8 12.02 6.14 4.85
CA GLN A 8 12.64 5.08 4.07
C GLN A 8 11.75 3.83 4.01
N GLU A 9 11.20 3.40 5.14
CA GLU A 9 10.25 2.27 5.21
C GLU A 9 9.02 2.51 4.34
N ALA A 10 8.45 3.73 4.40
CA ALA A 10 7.31 4.10 3.57
C ALA A 10 7.65 4.08 2.07
N CYS A 11 8.80 4.64 1.69
CA CYS A 11 9.25 4.63 0.30
C CYS A 11 9.54 3.21 -0.20
N ASN A 12 10.17 2.36 0.61
CA ASN A 12 10.46 0.97 0.27
C ASN A 12 9.17 0.17 0.08
N THR A 13 8.20 0.32 0.99
CA THR A 13 6.89 -0.33 0.92
C THR A 13 6.15 0.02 -0.37
N LEU A 14 6.22 1.29 -0.77
CA LEU A 14 5.58 1.80 -1.98
C LEU A 14 6.43 1.66 -3.25
N LYS A 15 7.65 1.10 -3.15
CA LYS A 15 8.65 1.06 -4.23
C LYS A 15 8.94 2.43 -4.85
N ILE A 16 8.87 3.49 -4.05
CA ILE A 16 9.20 4.86 -4.44
C ILE A 16 10.71 5.04 -4.35
N ASN A 17 11.34 5.32 -5.49
CA ASN A 17 12.75 5.67 -5.53
C ASN A 17 12.96 7.17 -5.25
N ARG A 18 14.23 7.59 -5.11
CA ARG A 18 14.61 9.00 -4.87
C ARG A 18 13.97 10.00 -5.83
N LYS A 19 13.84 9.64 -7.11
CA LYS A 19 13.22 10.50 -8.12
C LYS A 19 11.71 10.64 -7.86
N GLY A 20 11.03 9.53 -7.59
CA GLY A 20 9.62 9.53 -7.22
C GLY A 20 9.34 10.34 -5.96
N LEU A 21 10.19 10.24 -4.93
CA LEU A 21 10.06 11.07 -3.73
C LEU A 21 10.24 12.56 -4.04
N ALA A 22 11.23 12.91 -4.86
CA ALA A 22 11.45 14.29 -5.29
C ALA A 22 10.24 14.86 -6.05
N ASP A 23 9.65 14.06 -6.94
CA ASP A 23 8.47 14.44 -7.72
C ASP A 23 7.23 14.63 -6.83
N ILE A 24 7.00 13.72 -5.86
CA ILE A 24 5.90 13.81 -4.89
C ILE A 24 6.01 15.09 -4.05
N LEU A 25 7.21 15.35 -3.53
CA LEU A 25 7.45 16.49 -2.63
C LEU A 25 7.72 17.81 -3.36
N ARG A 26 7.83 17.77 -4.69
CA ARG A 26 8.19 18.93 -5.55
C ARG A 26 9.50 19.59 -5.14
N ILE A 27 10.53 18.78 -4.90
CA ILE A 27 11.86 19.22 -4.50
C ILE A 27 12.93 18.71 -5.46
N HIS A 28 14.14 19.27 -5.38
CA HIS A 28 15.27 18.75 -6.13
C HIS A 28 15.67 17.34 -5.64
N PRO A 29 16.07 16.40 -6.52
CA PRO A 29 16.46 15.04 -6.13
C PRO A 29 17.59 14.94 -5.09
N SER A 30 18.48 15.93 -5.04
CA SER A 30 19.49 16.01 -3.97
C SER A 30 18.85 16.14 -2.59
N ASN A 31 17.81 16.96 -2.45
CA ASN A 31 17.12 17.17 -1.19
C ASN A 31 16.34 15.91 -0.78
N ALA A 32 15.73 15.20 -1.74
CA ALA A 32 15.11 13.91 -1.47
C ALA A 32 16.12 12.88 -0.92
N SER A 33 17.36 12.88 -1.44
CA SER A 33 18.44 12.04 -0.90
C SER A 33 18.78 12.39 0.54
N ARG A 34 18.93 13.69 0.84
CA ARG A 34 19.28 14.18 2.17
C ARG A 34 18.19 13.87 3.21
N LEU A 35 16.91 13.95 2.81
CA LEU A 35 15.77 13.54 3.63
C LEU A 35 15.82 12.04 3.95
N LEU A 36 16.06 11.19 2.93
CA LEU A 36 16.14 9.74 3.12
C LEU A 36 17.33 9.35 4.00
N ASN A 37 18.41 10.11 4.00
CA ASN A 37 19.60 9.84 4.83
C ASN A 37 19.55 10.49 6.23
N GLY A 38 18.51 11.26 6.55
CA GLY A 38 18.43 12.01 7.81
C GLY A 38 19.37 13.22 7.89
N GLU A 39 20.00 13.62 6.78
CA GLU A 39 20.87 14.80 6.68
C GLU A 39 20.06 16.12 6.67
N THR A 40 18.76 16.04 6.44
CA THR A 40 17.84 17.18 6.50
C THR A 40 16.53 16.71 7.10
N GLU A 41 15.89 17.58 7.88
CA GLU A 41 14.66 17.24 8.57
C GLU A 41 13.47 17.11 7.61
N PHE A 42 12.70 16.04 7.78
CA PHE A 42 11.40 15.88 7.14
C PHE A 42 10.34 16.67 7.92
N THR A 43 9.72 17.64 7.26
CA THR A 43 8.77 18.57 7.89
C THR A 43 7.34 18.07 7.80
N TRP A 44 6.46 18.62 8.63
CA TRP A 44 5.02 18.33 8.58
C TRP A 44 4.41 18.64 7.21
N THR A 45 4.81 19.73 6.56
CA THR A 45 4.34 20.07 5.21
C THR A 45 4.70 18.98 4.20
N TYR A 46 5.90 18.40 4.28
CA TYR A 46 6.26 17.27 3.42
C TYR A 46 5.48 16.01 3.79
N ALA A 47 5.25 15.76 5.07
CA ALA A 47 4.48 14.61 5.52
C ALA A 47 3.02 14.66 5.05
N GLU A 48 2.36 15.81 5.13
CA GLU A 48 1.00 16.02 4.64
C GLU A 48 0.92 15.88 3.11
N LEU A 49 1.86 16.48 2.38
CA LEU A 49 1.93 16.34 0.92
C LEU A 49 2.16 14.88 0.51
N PHE A 50 3.05 14.18 1.22
CA PHE A 50 3.30 12.76 1.00
C PHE A 50 2.05 11.93 1.29
N GLN A 51 1.36 12.18 2.41
CA GLN A 51 0.09 11.53 2.76
C GLN A 51 -0.97 11.73 1.68
N MET A 52 -1.18 12.95 1.21
CA MET A 52 -2.16 13.23 0.16
C MET A 52 -1.90 12.44 -1.12
N LYS A 53 -0.62 12.19 -1.45
CA LYS A 53 -0.22 11.51 -2.69
C LYS A 53 -0.09 10.00 -2.57
N THR A 54 0.17 9.48 -1.38
CA THR A 54 0.51 8.07 -1.16
C THR A 54 -0.44 7.34 -0.24
N LYS A 55 -1.29 8.08 0.49
CA LYS A 55 -2.13 7.59 1.58
C LYS A 55 -1.34 6.98 2.73
N VAL A 56 -0.06 7.31 2.90
CA VAL A 56 0.70 6.98 4.12
C VAL A 56 0.47 8.06 5.18
N SER A 57 0.20 7.66 6.42
CA SER A 57 -0.08 8.56 7.52
C SER A 57 1.10 9.49 7.83
N ALA A 58 0.84 10.79 7.73
CA ALA A 58 1.74 11.85 8.14
C ALA A 58 2.08 11.71 9.64
N VAL A 59 1.08 11.39 10.47
CA VAL A 59 1.26 11.15 11.91
C VAL A 59 2.20 9.96 12.16
N TRP A 60 2.05 8.89 11.39
CA TRP A 60 2.93 7.73 11.51
C TRP A 60 4.36 8.09 11.11
N ILE A 61 4.58 8.79 9.99
CA ILE A 61 5.93 9.20 9.56
C ILE A 61 6.55 10.16 10.59
N MET A 62 5.80 11.14 11.07
CA MET A 62 6.34 12.20 11.90
C MET A 62 6.56 11.75 13.35
N GLU A 63 5.63 10.99 13.92
CA GLU A 63 5.62 10.67 15.34
C GLU A 63 5.88 9.18 15.64
N GLY A 64 5.81 8.31 14.63
CA GLY A 64 5.87 6.86 14.83
C GLY A 64 4.63 6.31 15.54
N LYS A 65 3.52 7.04 15.53
CA LYS A 65 2.27 6.68 16.20
C LYS A 65 1.15 6.46 15.18
N GLY A 66 0.17 5.64 15.57
CA GLY A 66 -0.99 5.34 14.75
C GLY A 66 -0.71 4.32 13.65
N GLU A 67 -1.61 4.26 12.67
CA GLU A 67 -1.55 3.32 11.55
C GLU A 67 -0.68 3.85 10.41
N PHE A 68 0.00 2.95 9.70
CA PHE A 68 0.82 3.29 8.54
C PHE A 68 -0.02 3.90 7.39
N TRP A 69 -1.23 3.38 7.15
CA TRP A 69 -2.12 3.87 6.10
C TRP A 69 -3.07 4.93 6.64
N PHE A 70 -3.17 6.05 5.93
CA PHE A 70 -4.14 7.11 6.11
C PHE A 70 -5.40 6.83 5.30
N GLU A 71 -6.55 6.83 5.97
CA GLU A 71 -7.85 6.56 5.35
C GLU A 71 -8.75 7.80 5.51
N GLU A 72 -9.08 8.46 4.40
CA GLU A 72 -10.09 9.52 4.34
C GLU A 72 -11.48 8.88 4.19
N GLU A 73 -12.24 8.87 5.30
CA GLU A 73 -13.68 8.55 5.47
C GLU A 73 -14.20 7.09 5.29
N PRO A 74 -15.53 6.83 5.44
CA PRO A 74 -16.12 6.08 6.54
C PRO A 74 -16.47 4.67 6.06
N GLY A 75 -15.47 3.84 5.78
CA GLY A 75 -15.66 2.43 5.49
C GLY A 75 -15.78 1.60 6.77
N ASN A 76 -16.65 0.59 6.77
CA ASN A 76 -16.73 -0.43 7.82
C ASN A 76 -15.34 -1.06 8.02
N ASP A 77 -14.84 -1.15 9.27
CA ASP A 77 -13.52 -1.71 9.62
C ASP A 77 -13.24 -3.07 8.96
N LYS A 78 -14.28 -3.85 8.71
CA LYS A 78 -14.19 -5.13 7.99
C LYS A 78 -13.77 -4.98 6.53
N GLU A 79 -14.34 -4.01 5.83
CA GLU A 79 -14.00 -3.73 4.43
C GLU A 79 -12.55 -3.23 4.31
N LYS A 80 -12.15 -2.37 5.25
CA LYS A 80 -10.78 -1.86 5.36
C LYS A 80 -9.76 -2.98 5.61
N LEU A 81 -10.06 -3.90 6.52
CA LEU A 81 -9.22 -5.08 6.76
C LEU A 81 -9.10 -5.97 5.51
N ILE A 82 -10.20 -6.18 4.79
CA ILE A 82 -10.21 -6.96 3.54
C ILE A 82 -9.32 -6.29 2.49
N ILE A 83 -9.45 -4.98 2.29
CA ILE A 83 -8.62 -4.22 1.34
C ILE A 83 -7.14 -4.30 1.74
N ARG A 84 -6.79 -4.06 3.01
CA ARG A 84 -5.40 -4.18 3.49
C ARG A 84 -4.82 -5.58 3.25
N ASN A 85 -5.60 -6.63 3.48
CA ASN A 85 -5.15 -8.00 3.26
C ASN A 85 -4.95 -8.31 1.77
N ILE A 86 -5.81 -7.79 0.89
CA ILE A 86 -5.66 -7.90 -0.56
C ILE A 86 -4.36 -7.23 -1.02
N LEU A 87 -4.10 -6.00 -0.57
CA LEU A 87 -2.92 -5.23 -0.97
C LEU A 87 -1.60 -5.85 -0.50
N LYS A 88 -1.61 -6.66 0.57
CA LYS A 88 -0.45 -7.40 1.05
C LYS A 88 -0.05 -8.58 0.16
N ILE A 89 -0.94 -9.05 -0.73
CA ILE A 89 -0.67 -10.20 -1.61
C ILE A 89 -0.06 -9.67 -2.92
N PRO A 90 1.25 -9.89 -3.19
CA PRO A 90 1.90 -9.37 -4.39
C PRO A 90 1.21 -9.86 -5.66
N GLY A 91 0.91 -8.94 -6.58
CA GLY A 91 0.27 -9.25 -7.87
C GLY A 91 -1.25 -9.47 -7.82
N LEU A 92 -1.88 -9.58 -6.64
CA LEU A 92 -3.32 -9.79 -6.55
C LEU A 92 -4.13 -8.60 -7.07
N ALA A 93 -3.66 -7.37 -6.82
CA ALA A 93 -4.30 -6.17 -7.34
C ALA A 93 -4.37 -6.15 -8.88
N GLU A 94 -3.30 -6.58 -9.56
CA GLU A 94 -3.26 -6.69 -11.03
C GLU A 94 -4.21 -7.77 -11.55
N VAL A 95 -4.32 -8.89 -10.83
CA VAL A 95 -5.28 -9.97 -11.17
C VAL A 95 -6.71 -9.49 -11.00
N MET A 96 -7.02 -8.73 -9.95
CA MET A 96 -8.35 -8.17 -9.71
C MET A 96 -8.75 -7.14 -10.77
N ASP A 97 -7.82 -6.28 -11.22
CA ASP A 97 -8.07 -5.33 -12.32
C ASP A 97 -8.37 -6.04 -13.64
N LYS A 98 -7.74 -7.20 -13.90
CA LYS A 98 -8.08 -8.04 -15.05
C LYS A 98 -9.44 -8.73 -14.86
N PHE A 99 -9.72 -9.22 -13.66
CA PHE A 99 -10.93 -9.95 -13.34
C PHE A 99 -12.19 -9.08 -13.48
N ILE A 100 -12.16 -7.83 -13.02
CA ILE A 100 -13.32 -6.92 -13.09
C ILE A 100 -13.70 -6.54 -14.52
N LYS A 101 -12.76 -6.66 -15.47
CA LYS A 101 -12.97 -6.39 -16.91
C LYS A 101 -13.67 -7.54 -17.64
N ILE A 102 -13.80 -8.70 -17.02
CA ILE A 102 -14.51 -9.87 -17.57
C ILE A 102 -16.03 -9.67 -17.43
N HIS A 103 -16.84 -10.27 -18.30
CA HIS A 103 -18.31 -10.23 -18.16
C HIS A 103 -18.78 -10.88 -16.85
N GLN A 104 -19.84 -10.32 -16.23
CA GLN A 104 -20.31 -10.78 -14.91
C GLN A 104 -20.67 -12.27 -14.84
N GLU A 105 -21.25 -12.86 -15.90
CA GLU A 105 -21.56 -14.28 -15.92
C GLU A 105 -20.30 -15.15 -15.91
N ASP A 106 -19.28 -14.75 -16.66
CA ASP A 106 -17.98 -15.42 -16.68
C ASP A 106 -17.23 -15.23 -15.34
N GLN A 107 -17.35 -14.06 -14.71
CA GLN A 107 -16.82 -13.82 -13.36
C GLN A 107 -17.41 -14.82 -12.35
N LYS A 108 -18.73 -15.04 -12.38
CA LYS A 108 -19.39 -16.04 -11.51
C LYS A 108 -18.86 -17.44 -11.78
N MET A 109 -18.68 -17.81 -13.05
CA MET A 109 -18.14 -19.11 -13.44
C MET A 109 -16.70 -19.29 -12.92
N ILE A 110 -15.85 -18.28 -13.07
CA ILE A 110 -14.47 -18.29 -12.57
C ILE A 110 -14.45 -18.46 -11.04
N ILE A 111 -15.29 -17.73 -10.30
CA ILE A 111 -15.42 -17.90 -8.83
C ILE A 111 -15.81 -19.35 -8.50
N GLY A 112 -16.74 -19.94 -9.26
CA GLY A 112 -17.10 -21.36 -9.12
C GLY A 112 -15.92 -22.31 -9.32
N ILE A 113 -15.08 -22.05 -10.33
CA ILE A 113 -13.86 -22.82 -10.61
C ILE A 113 -12.85 -22.68 -9.46
N ILE A 114 -12.60 -21.46 -8.98
CA ILE A 114 -11.70 -21.20 -7.84
C ILE A 114 -12.14 -22.01 -6.61
N ASN A 115 -13.43 -21.96 -6.28
CA ASN A 115 -13.99 -22.71 -5.16
C ASN A 115 -13.85 -24.24 -5.34
N ARG A 116 -14.02 -24.75 -6.57
CA ARG A 116 -13.82 -26.17 -6.87
C ARG A 116 -12.36 -26.60 -6.71
N ILE A 117 -11.42 -25.79 -7.20
CA ILE A 117 -9.98 -26.03 -7.03
C ILE A 117 -9.62 -26.04 -5.54
N TYR A 118 -10.11 -25.08 -4.76
CA TYR A 118 -9.89 -25.02 -3.32
C TYR A 118 -10.37 -26.30 -2.62
N LYS A 119 -11.61 -26.74 -2.88
CA LYS A 119 -12.15 -27.99 -2.31
C LYS A 119 -11.33 -29.22 -2.69
N LEU A 120 -10.87 -29.30 -3.94
CA LEU A 120 -9.99 -30.39 -4.40
C LEU A 120 -8.61 -30.34 -3.75
N SER A 121 -8.14 -29.17 -3.34
CA SER A 121 -6.89 -29.03 -2.61
C SER A 121 -7.05 -29.53 -1.16
N GLU A 122 -8.12 -29.15 -0.46
CA GLU A 122 -8.39 -29.62 0.92
C GLU A 122 -8.56 -31.14 1.01
N SER A 123 -9.16 -31.77 0.00
CA SER A 123 -9.36 -33.23 -0.02
C SER A 123 -8.05 -34.01 -0.19
N LYS A 124 -6.99 -33.39 -0.74
CA LYS A 124 -5.65 -33.99 -0.84
C LYS A 124 -4.84 -33.91 0.45
N PHE A 125 -5.13 -32.95 1.35
CA PHE A 125 -4.43 -32.77 2.62
C PHE A 125 -5.04 -33.55 3.79
N LYS A 126 -6.18 -34.22 3.59
CA LYS A 126 -6.84 -35.09 4.59
C LYS A 126 -6.45 -36.58 4.49
N LYS A 127 -5.26 -36.90 3.98
CA LYS A 127 -4.70 -38.26 3.98
C LYS A 127 -3.47 -38.36 4.85
#